data_AF-A0A9W8NQS7-F1
#
_entry.id   AF-A0A9W8NQS7-F1
#
_cell.length_a   1.000
_cell.length_b   1.000
_cell.length_c   1.000
_cell.angle_alpha   90.00
_cell.angle_beta   90.00
_cell.angle_gamma   90.00
#
_symmetry.space_group_name_H-M   'P 1'
#
loop_
_entity.id
_entity.type
_entity.pdbx_description
1 polymer ?
#
loop_
_entity_poly.entity_id
_entity_poly.type
_entity_poly.pdbx_seq_one_letter_code
_entity_poly.pdbx_strand_id
1 'polypeptide(L)'
;MSTGPAPLAAEEILQLKIIVTDVLCEALFLGVQAVVTIIGVYVLWSRGLRKSFGNQFLVTIVAFLFALSACSLSLTIWDYMAVFDELGGTFDATEISNDVTISTMVFQRLAYFISDSIVVWRAWLLWDRNLFVRMLLLVCLLGTIVATFVQGALAVDQQVRQTGGVAQGSGVRTLMFTLPLLITNLVSTLLIGLKIWEYRRNIMSQISNSRTRVFNILLILLESSALYCIFWILALLGTLGTVFSPVATAAIMGSMPYVTSIYPIVVLILVTLDKNDHGSTIQTANTTIRFNSPGTIASTTVNGSGTHVPQSPLRTQKRNHTEDYSSTSSEKI
;
A
#
# COMPACT_ATOMS: atom_id res chain seq x y z
N MET A 1 -30.98 16.41 52.65
CA MET A 1 -30.06 16.82 51.57
C MET A 1 -29.56 15.56 50.90
N SER A 2 -30.03 15.27 49.69
CA SER A 2 -29.55 14.15 48.89
C SER A 2 -28.10 14.48 48.50
N THR A 3 -27.14 13.81 49.13
CA THR A 3 -25.76 13.80 48.63
C THR A 3 -25.80 13.05 47.31
N GLY A 4 -25.67 13.77 46.20
CA GLY A 4 -25.54 13.16 44.88
C GLY A 4 -24.42 12.12 44.87
N PRO A 5 -24.40 11.22 43.88
CA PRO A 5 -23.34 10.24 43.75
C PRO A 5 -21.97 10.93 43.85
N ALA A 6 -21.04 10.32 44.59
CA ALA A 6 -19.71 10.86 44.77
C ALA A 6 -19.06 11.11 43.40
N PRO A 7 -18.34 12.25 43.22
CA PRO A 7 -17.64 12.50 41.97
C PRO A 7 -16.60 11.39 41.73
N LEU A 8 -16.52 10.93 40.48
CA LEU A 8 -15.51 9.95 40.02
C LEU A 8 -14.10 10.40 40.44
N ALA A 9 -13.25 9.43 40.76
CA ALA A 9 -11.87 9.69 41.09
C ALA A 9 -11.13 10.28 39.88
N ALA A 10 -10.12 11.14 40.13
CA ALA A 10 -9.35 11.77 39.07
C ALA A 10 -8.67 10.75 38.13
N GLU A 11 -8.33 9.57 38.66
CA GLU A 11 -7.78 8.45 37.91
C GLU A 11 -8.80 7.84 36.93
N GLU A 12 -10.04 7.62 37.37
CA GLU A 12 -11.12 7.09 36.52
C GLU A 12 -11.45 8.06 35.39
N ILE A 13 -11.46 9.36 35.67
CA ILE A 13 -11.66 10.41 34.67
C ILE A 13 -10.52 10.40 33.64
N LEU A 14 -9.27 10.18 34.07
CA LEU A 14 -8.13 10.09 33.18
C LEU A 14 -8.22 8.85 32.27
N GLN A 15 -8.58 7.69 32.82
CA GLN A 15 -8.78 6.46 32.05
C GLN A 15 -9.87 6.64 31.00
N LEU A 16 -11.01 7.22 31.39
CA LEU A 16 -12.09 7.51 30.45
C LEU A 16 -11.64 8.45 29.33
N LYS A 17 -10.85 9.47 29.64
CA LYS A 17 -10.27 10.37 28.61
C LYS A 17 -9.34 9.63 27.65
N ILE A 18 -8.54 8.70 28.15
CA ILE A 18 -7.63 7.87 27.34
C ILE A 18 -8.44 7.01 26.37
N ILE A 19 -9.42 6.24 26.88
CA ILE A 19 -10.27 5.35 26.08
C ILE A 19 -11.02 6.14 25.00
N VAL A 20 -11.67 7.25 25.39
CA VAL A 20 -12.42 8.08 24.43
C VAL A 20 -11.51 8.66 23.36
N THR A 21 -10.32 9.14 23.73
CA THR A 21 -9.36 9.70 22.77
C THR A 21 -8.85 8.64 21.81
N ASP A 22 -8.53 7.46 22.32
CA ASP A 22 -8.08 6.31 21.53
C ASP A 22 -9.11 5.94 20.45
N VAL A 23 -10.35 5.63 20.86
CA VAL A 23 -11.43 5.25 19.92
C VAL A 23 -11.74 6.36 18.90
N LEU A 24 -11.75 7.62 19.33
CA LEU A 24 -11.98 8.75 18.42
C LEU A 24 -10.86 8.85 17.38
N CYS A 25 -9.59 8.74 17.81
CA CYS A 25 -8.45 8.74 16.90
C CYS A 25 -8.52 7.56 15.93
N GLU A 26 -8.75 6.35 16.43
CA GLU A 26 -8.88 5.17 15.59
C GLU A 26 -9.98 5.31 14.53
N ALA A 27 -11.19 5.74 14.94
CA ALA A 27 -12.31 5.93 14.04
C ALA A 27 -12.05 7.01 12.98
N LEU A 28 -11.42 8.13 13.36
CA LEU A 28 -11.03 9.20 12.44
C LEU A 28 -10.05 8.68 11.39
N PHE A 29 -9.00 7.99 11.82
CA PHE A 29 -8.00 7.45 10.91
C PHE A 29 -8.53 6.31 10.04
N LEU A 30 -9.44 5.47 10.55
CA LEU A 30 -10.17 4.49 9.73
C LEU A 30 -11.00 5.18 8.65
N GLY A 31 -11.65 6.30 8.97
CA GLY A 31 -12.37 7.13 8.00
C GLY A 31 -11.45 7.65 6.89
N VAL A 32 -10.29 8.19 7.25
CA VAL A 32 -9.26 8.61 6.28
C VAL A 32 -8.80 7.42 5.43
N GLN A 33 -8.52 6.28 6.06
CA GLN A 33 -8.12 5.06 5.37
C GLN A 33 -9.20 4.58 4.39
N ALA A 34 -10.48 4.65 4.76
CA ALA A 34 -11.59 4.29 3.89
C ALA A 34 -11.61 5.17 2.62
N VAL A 35 -11.49 6.49 2.78
CA VAL A 35 -11.46 7.44 1.66
C VAL A 35 -10.28 7.14 0.73
N VAL A 36 -9.08 6.98 1.28
CA VAL A 36 -7.87 6.70 0.49
C VAL A 36 -7.96 5.33 -0.20
N THR A 37 -8.55 4.33 0.47
CA THR A 37 -8.83 3.01 -0.09
C THR A 37 -9.78 3.11 -1.29
N ILE A 38 -10.88 3.85 -1.15
CA ILE A 38 -11.85 4.05 -2.24
C ILE A 38 -11.18 4.74 -3.43
N ILE A 39 -10.41 5.80 -3.20
CA ILE A 39 -9.66 6.51 -4.26
C ILE A 39 -8.67 5.54 -4.93
N GLY A 40 -7.90 4.77 -4.16
CA GLY A 40 -6.95 3.79 -4.69
C GLY A 40 -7.61 2.73 -5.56
N VAL A 41 -8.71 2.15 -5.08
CA VAL A 41 -9.49 1.16 -5.84
C VAL A 41 -10.08 1.78 -7.11
N TYR A 42 -10.62 3.00 -7.04
CA TYR A 42 -11.15 3.72 -8.21
C TYR A 42 -10.07 3.98 -9.28
N VAL A 43 -8.89 4.44 -8.86
CA VAL A 43 -7.74 4.68 -9.75
C VAL A 43 -7.26 3.38 -10.40
N LEU A 44 -7.27 2.25 -9.69
CA LEU A 44 -6.90 0.96 -10.29
C LEU A 44 -8.00 0.38 -11.18
N TRP A 45 -9.27 0.58 -10.81
CA TRP A 45 -10.41 0.11 -11.58
C TRP A 45 -10.49 0.78 -12.95
N SER A 46 -10.32 2.11 -12.98
CA SER A 46 -10.30 2.91 -14.23
C SER A 46 -9.21 2.47 -15.22
N ARG A 47 -8.22 1.69 -14.77
CA ARG A 47 -7.14 1.14 -15.59
C ARG A 47 -7.37 -0.27 -16.14
N GLY A 48 -8.54 -0.85 -15.89
CA GLY A 48 -8.85 -2.21 -16.27
C GLY A 48 -8.25 -3.22 -15.30
N LEU A 49 -8.82 -3.26 -14.09
CA LEU A 49 -8.45 -4.18 -13.00
C LEU A 49 -8.23 -5.62 -13.47
N ARG A 50 -9.04 -6.07 -14.45
CA ARG A 50 -9.03 -7.44 -14.98
C ARG A 50 -7.91 -7.75 -15.98
N LYS A 51 -7.14 -6.75 -16.44
CA LYS A 51 -6.11 -6.94 -17.47
C LYS A 51 -4.70 -7.20 -16.93
N SER A 52 -4.44 -6.91 -15.64
CA SER A 52 -3.11 -7.02 -15.05
C SER A 52 -3.17 -7.72 -13.70
N PHE A 53 -2.50 -8.88 -13.60
CA PHE A 53 -2.32 -9.63 -12.35
C PHE A 53 -1.74 -8.74 -11.23
N GLY A 54 -0.80 -7.85 -11.56
CA GLY A 54 -0.22 -6.93 -10.59
C GLY A 54 -1.22 -5.93 -10.00
N ASN A 55 -2.17 -5.43 -10.80
CA ASN A 55 -3.20 -4.51 -10.32
C ASN A 55 -4.21 -5.24 -9.41
N GLN A 56 -4.55 -6.50 -9.74
CA GLN A 56 -5.41 -7.32 -8.88
C GLN A 56 -4.75 -7.57 -7.54
N PHE A 57 -3.48 -8.00 -7.55
CA PHE A 57 -2.70 -8.23 -6.33
C PHE A 57 -2.64 -6.98 -5.43
N LEU A 58 -2.40 -5.80 -6.00
CA LEU A 58 -2.34 -4.54 -5.26
C LEU A 58 -3.70 -4.16 -4.65
N VAL A 59 -4.81 -4.33 -5.38
CA VAL A 59 -6.15 -4.09 -4.80
C VAL A 59 -6.46 -5.10 -3.70
N THR A 60 -6.11 -6.37 -3.88
CA THR A 60 -6.31 -7.39 -2.85
C THR A 60 -5.56 -7.04 -1.57
N ILE A 61 -4.29 -6.61 -1.66
CA ILE A 61 -3.52 -6.17 -0.49
C ILE A 61 -4.19 -4.97 0.19
N VAL A 62 -4.58 -3.95 -0.58
CA VAL A 62 -5.19 -2.74 -0.01
C VAL A 62 -6.53 -3.04 0.66
N ALA A 63 -7.37 -3.87 0.04
CA ALA A 63 -8.63 -4.31 0.62
C ALA A 63 -8.41 -5.15 1.89
N PHE A 64 -7.38 -6.00 1.89
CA PHE A 64 -7.02 -6.81 3.05
C PHE A 64 -6.53 -5.94 4.22
N LEU A 65 -5.67 -4.95 3.97
CA LEU A 65 -5.23 -3.98 4.98
C LEU A 65 -6.40 -3.18 5.56
N PHE A 66 -7.38 -2.81 4.73
CA PHE A 66 -8.60 -2.17 5.19
C PHE A 66 -9.45 -3.07 6.09
N ALA A 67 -9.63 -4.33 5.68
CA ALA A 67 -10.35 -5.31 6.50
C ALA A 67 -9.68 -5.54 7.86
N LEU A 68 -8.35 -5.69 7.89
CA LEU A 68 -7.60 -5.82 9.15
C LEU A 68 -7.79 -4.61 10.06
N SER A 69 -7.70 -3.38 9.54
CA SER A 69 -7.93 -2.16 10.32
C SER A 69 -9.36 -2.08 10.86
N ALA A 70 -10.37 -2.38 10.02
CA ALA A 70 -11.78 -2.33 10.42
C ALA A 70 -12.13 -3.39 11.49
N CYS A 71 -11.60 -4.61 11.33
CA CYS A 71 -11.72 -5.66 12.34
C CYS A 71 -11.03 -5.24 13.66
N SER A 72 -9.86 -4.62 13.58
CA SER A 72 -9.13 -4.15 14.76
C SER A 72 -9.95 -3.12 15.55
N LEU A 73 -10.50 -2.08 14.90
CA LEU A 73 -11.38 -1.11 15.57
C LEU A 73 -12.60 -1.79 16.22
N SER A 74 -13.22 -2.72 15.49
CA SER A 74 -14.42 -3.41 15.97
C SER A 74 -14.12 -4.22 17.23
N LEU A 75 -12.96 -4.88 17.27
CA LEU A 75 -12.47 -5.61 18.44
C LEU A 75 -12.12 -4.66 19.59
N THR A 76 -11.43 -3.54 19.33
CA THR A 76 -11.14 -2.52 20.35
C THR A 76 -12.41 -1.98 21.00
N ILE A 77 -13.45 -1.66 20.21
CA ILE A 77 -14.73 -1.21 20.74
C ILE A 77 -15.40 -2.31 21.58
N TRP A 78 -15.36 -3.56 21.11
CA TRP A 78 -15.89 -4.68 21.87
C TRP A 78 -15.20 -4.81 23.23
N ASP A 79 -13.86 -4.78 23.25
CA ASP A 79 -13.07 -4.89 24.48
C ASP A 79 -13.48 -3.81 25.50
N TYR A 80 -13.54 -2.55 25.06
CA TYR A 80 -13.97 -1.46 25.94
C TYR A 80 -15.39 -1.64 26.46
N MET A 81 -16.34 -2.11 25.63
CA MET A 81 -17.71 -2.40 26.08
C MET A 81 -17.72 -3.51 27.15
N ALA A 82 -16.96 -4.58 26.94
CA ALA A 82 -16.85 -5.68 27.90
C ALA A 82 -16.24 -5.23 29.24
N VAL A 83 -15.23 -4.36 29.19
CA VAL A 83 -14.64 -3.73 30.39
C VAL A 83 -15.67 -2.86 31.12
N PHE A 84 -16.46 -2.06 30.40
CA PHE A 84 -17.53 -1.27 31.04
C PHE A 84 -18.60 -2.13 31.70
N ASP A 85 -18.97 -3.26 31.09
CA ASP A 85 -19.92 -4.23 31.65
C ASP A 85 -19.37 -4.90 32.92
N GLU A 86 -18.07 -5.19 32.98
CA GLU A 86 -17.38 -5.71 34.17
C GLU A 86 -17.36 -4.67 35.30
N LEU A 87 -17.03 -3.41 35.01
CA LEU A 87 -17.12 -2.30 35.98
C LEU A 87 -18.55 -2.10 36.52
N GLY A 88 -19.56 -2.39 35.71
CA GLY A 88 -20.97 -2.41 36.12
C GLY A 88 -21.37 -3.60 37.01
N GLY A 89 -20.46 -4.56 37.23
CA GLY A 89 -20.70 -5.77 38.02
C GLY A 89 -21.59 -6.79 37.33
N THR A 90 -21.73 -6.72 36.00
CA THR A 90 -22.70 -7.52 35.26
C THR A 90 -22.16 -8.88 34.79
N PHE A 91 -20.85 -8.99 34.56
CA PHE A 91 -20.20 -10.19 34.02
C PHE A 91 -18.66 -10.12 34.21
N ASP A 92 -17.97 -11.25 34.27
CA ASP A 92 -16.49 -11.32 34.29
C ASP A 92 -15.97 -11.33 32.85
N ALA A 93 -15.45 -10.18 32.39
CA ALA A 93 -15.00 -9.99 31.02
C ALA A 93 -13.55 -10.45 30.77
N THR A 94 -12.86 -11.00 31.76
CA THR A 94 -11.40 -11.26 31.70
C THR A 94 -11.01 -12.15 30.51
N GLU A 95 -11.70 -13.28 30.31
CA GLU A 95 -11.39 -14.20 29.21
C GLU A 95 -11.64 -13.56 27.83
N ILE A 96 -12.77 -12.84 27.70
CA ILE A 96 -13.14 -12.16 26.46
C ILE A 96 -12.12 -11.06 26.14
N SER A 97 -11.75 -10.24 27.12
CA SER A 97 -10.80 -9.16 26.95
C SER A 97 -9.42 -9.68 26.51
N ASN A 98 -8.99 -10.81 27.08
CA ASN A 98 -7.74 -11.47 26.68
C ASN A 98 -7.77 -11.92 25.22
N ASP A 99 -8.81 -12.64 24.81
CA ASP A 99 -8.94 -13.16 23.44
C ASP A 99 -9.06 -12.04 22.40
N VAL A 100 -9.83 -11.00 22.72
CA VAL A 100 -10.02 -9.82 21.88
C VAL A 100 -8.71 -9.04 21.75
N THR A 101 -8.01 -8.80 22.86
CA THR A 101 -6.70 -8.13 22.86
C THR A 101 -5.67 -8.88 22.01
N ILE A 102 -5.58 -10.21 22.17
CA ILE A 102 -4.67 -11.05 21.37
C ILE A 102 -5.02 -10.95 19.88
N SER A 103 -6.31 -11.03 19.54
CA SER A 103 -6.80 -10.94 18.16
C SER A 103 -6.46 -9.59 17.51
N THR A 104 -6.70 -8.48 18.23
CA THR A 104 -6.34 -7.13 17.79
C THR A 104 -4.84 -7.01 17.55
N MET A 105 -4.00 -7.51 18.47
CA MET A 105 -2.55 -7.50 18.30
C MET A 105 -2.10 -8.26 17.05
N VAL A 106 -2.71 -9.41 16.76
CA VAL A 106 -2.38 -10.21 15.57
C VAL A 106 -2.74 -9.44 14.30
N PHE A 107 -3.93 -8.85 14.22
CA PHE A 107 -4.36 -8.09 13.04
C PHE A 107 -3.48 -6.86 12.79
N GLN A 108 -3.17 -6.09 13.83
CA GLN A 108 -2.27 -4.95 13.73
C GLN A 108 -0.86 -5.37 13.28
N ARG A 109 -0.31 -6.46 13.84
CA ARG A 109 1.02 -6.98 13.45
C ARG A 109 1.07 -7.46 12.02
N LEU A 110 0.02 -8.13 11.53
CA LEU A 110 -0.09 -8.51 10.13
C LEU A 110 -0.09 -7.29 9.21
N ALA A 111 -0.84 -6.23 9.58
CA ALA A 111 -0.86 -4.98 8.81
C ALA A 111 0.53 -4.32 8.77
N TYR A 112 1.23 -4.28 9.91
CA TYR A 112 2.59 -3.76 9.99
C TYR A 112 3.58 -4.54 9.12
N PHE A 113 3.53 -5.87 9.19
CA PHE A 113 4.39 -6.73 8.38
C PHE A 113 4.18 -6.54 6.87
N ILE A 114 2.92 -6.45 6.44
CA ILE A 114 2.59 -6.24 5.03
C ILE A 114 3.10 -4.87 4.57
N SER A 115 2.93 -3.83 5.39
CA SER A 115 3.40 -2.49 5.04
C SER A 115 4.93 -2.41 4.96
N ASP A 116 5.64 -2.97 5.94
CA ASP A 116 7.11 -3.04 5.92
C ASP A 116 7.63 -3.84 4.72
N SER A 117 6.94 -4.92 4.34
CA SER A 117 7.27 -5.69 3.14
C SER A 117 7.16 -4.83 1.87
N ILE A 118 6.15 -3.97 1.79
CA ILE A 118 5.98 -3.02 0.66
C ILE A 118 7.09 -1.97 0.68
N VAL A 119 7.53 -1.54 1.86
CA VAL A 119 8.65 -0.60 2.01
C VAL A 119 9.95 -1.19 1.48
N VAL A 120 10.25 -2.42 1.92
CA VAL A 120 11.44 -3.16 1.52
C VAL A 120 11.42 -3.49 0.03
N TRP A 121 10.27 -3.95 -0.48
CA TRP A 121 10.09 -4.29 -1.89
C TRP A 121 10.42 -3.12 -2.83
N ARG A 122 10.09 -1.89 -2.45
CA ARG A 122 10.39 -0.71 -3.27
C ARG A 122 11.87 -0.36 -3.30
N ALA A 123 12.54 -0.41 -2.15
CA ALA A 123 14.00 -0.23 -2.14
C ALA A 123 14.70 -1.36 -2.92
N TRP A 124 14.18 -2.58 -2.82
CA TRP A 124 14.69 -3.73 -3.56
C TRP A 124 14.65 -3.53 -5.08
N LEU A 125 13.52 -3.03 -5.60
CA LEU A 125 13.33 -2.79 -7.02
C LEU A 125 14.32 -1.74 -7.56
N LEU A 126 14.72 -0.80 -6.71
CA LEU A 126 15.65 0.28 -7.06
C LEU A 126 17.11 -0.17 -7.13
N TRP A 127 17.45 -1.23 -6.40
CA TRP A 127 18.81 -1.77 -6.26
C TRP A 127 18.95 -3.14 -6.94
N ASP A 128 18.46 -3.26 -8.19
CA ASP A 128 18.39 -4.54 -8.90
C ASP A 128 19.75 -5.26 -9.04
N ARG A 129 20.84 -4.49 -9.17
CA ARG A 129 22.18 -5.02 -9.43
C ARG A 129 23.06 -5.21 -8.19
N ASN A 130 22.67 -4.72 -7.01
CA ASN A 130 23.51 -4.76 -5.82
C ASN A 130 23.03 -5.81 -4.80
N LEU A 131 23.67 -6.98 -4.81
CA LEU A 131 23.33 -8.10 -3.93
C LEU A 131 23.51 -7.77 -2.44
N PHE A 132 24.47 -6.90 -2.08
CA PHE A 132 24.69 -6.52 -0.69
C PHE A 132 23.49 -5.77 -0.11
N VAL A 133 22.94 -4.82 -0.87
CA VAL A 133 21.76 -4.05 -0.46
C VAL A 133 20.53 -4.96 -0.33
N ARG A 134 20.38 -5.92 -1.24
CA ARG A 134 19.31 -6.93 -1.18
C ARG A 134 19.42 -7.80 0.07
N MET A 135 20.61 -8.29 0.39
CA MET A 135 20.84 -9.07 1.61
C MET A 135 20.55 -8.25 2.87
N LEU A 136 20.98 -6.98 2.92
CA LEU A 136 20.67 -6.08 4.03
C LEU A 136 19.16 -5.91 4.21
N LEU A 137 18.43 -5.66 3.12
CA LEU A 137 16.97 -5.55 3.13
C LEU A 137 16.26 -6.84 3.58
N LEU A 138 16.73 -8.02 3.14
CA LEU A 138 16.20 -9.30 3.64
C LEU A 138 16.45 -9.47 5.13
N VAL A 139 17.65 -9.17 5.62
CA VAL A 139 17.99 -9.30 7.03
C VAL A 139 17.14 -8.36 7.89
N CYS A 140 16.90 -7.13 7.43
CA CYS A 140 15.98 -6.21 8.11
C CYS A 140 14.56 -6.77 8.17
N LEU A 141 14.02 -7.29 7.07
CA LEU A 141 12.68 -7.88 7.02
C LEU A 141 12.56 -9.16 7.87
N LEU A 142 13.59 -10.00 7.90
CA LEU A 142 13.64 -11.15 8.79
C LEU A 142 13.72 -10.71 10.26
N GLY A 143 14.45 -9.64 10.55
CA GLY A 143 14.51 -9.02 11.87
C GLY A 143 13.15 -8.55 12.36
N THR A 144 12.35 -7.90 11.51
CA THR A 144 10.98 -7.47 11.88
C THR A 144 10.04 -8.66 12.09
N ILE A 145 10.15 -9.71 11.28
CA ILE A 145 9.41 -10.98 11.49
C ILE A 145 9.78 -11.57 12.85
N VAL A 146 11.07 -11.78 13.14
CA VAL A 146 11.49 -12.40 14.41
C VAL A 146 11.04 -11.54 15.59
N ALA A 147 11.20 -10.22 15.52
CA ALA A 147 10.78 -9.31 16.58
C ALA A 147 9.26 -9.35 16.82
N THR A 148 8.45 -9.37 15.76
CA THR A 148 6.98 -9.44 15.87
C THR A 148 6.50 -10.75 16.49
N PHE A 149 7.06 -11.89 16.08
CA PHE A 149 6.70 -13.20 16.62
C PHE A 149 7.18 -13.40 18.06
N VAL A 150 8.43 -13.05 18.37
CA VAL A 150 8.96 -13.17 19.73
C VAL A 150 8.17 -12.31 20.70
N GLN A 151 7.88 -11.06 20.32
CA GLN A 151 7.08 -10.19 21.17
C GLN A 151 5.63 -10.67 21.29
N GLY A 152 5.07 -11.26 20.23
CA GLY A 152 3.74 -11.86 20.29
C GLY A 152 3.65 -13.02 21.25
N ALA A 153 4.60 -13.94 21.19
CA ALA A 153 4.70 -15.04 22.15
C ALA A 153 4.84 -14.53 23.59
N LEU A 154 5.68 -13.53 23.81
CA LEU A 154 5.87 -12.93 25.15
C LEU A 154 4.62 -12.19 25.65
N ALA A 155 3.88 -11.53 24.77
CA ALA A 155 2.63 -10.85 25.11
C ALA A 155 1.56 -11.85 25.54
N VAL A 156 1.41 -12.95 24.79
CA VAL A 156 0.47 -14.03 25.13
C VAL A 156 0.86 -14.70 26.45
N ASP A 157 2.14 -15.06 26.64
CA ASP A 157 2.60 -15.67 27.90
C ASP A 157 2.34 -14.78 29.11
N GLN A 158 2.51 -13.46 28.96
CA GLN A 158 2.23 -12.52 30.04
C GLN A 158 0.73 -12.37 30.32
N GLN A 159 -0.11 -12.26 29.28
CA GLN A 159 -1.55 -12.14 29.44
C GLN A 159 -2.17 -13.39 30.09
N VAL A 160 -1.67 -14.57 29.74
CA VAL A 160 -2.14 -15.86 30.30
C VAL A 160 -1.65 -16.06 31.74
N ARG A 161 -0.45 -15.57 32.09
CA ARG A 161 0.13 -15.75 33.44
C ARG A 161 -0.30 -14.69 34.45
N GLN A 162 -0.73 -13.50 34.01
CA GLN A 162 -1.17 -12.40 34.88
C GLN A 162 -2.69 -12.24 34.72
N THR A 163 -3.46 -12.90 35.60
CA THR A 163 -4.92 -12.78 35.71
C THR A 163 -5.41 -11.32 35.64
N GLY A 164 -5.85 -10.89 34.45
CA GLY A 164 -6.68 -9.69 34.25
C GLY A 164 -5.98 -8.33 34.31
N GLY A 165 -4.66 -8.26 34.27
CA GLY A 165 -3.95 -6.97 34.24
C GLY A 165 -3.29 -6.73 32.89
N VAL A 166 -3.73 -5.70 32.15
CA VAL A 166 -2.92 -5.08 31.08
C VAL A 166 -1.72 -4.43 31.75
N ALA A 167 -0.76 -5.23 32.18
CA ALA A 167 0.55 -4.75 32.57
C ALA A 167 1.15 -4.16 31.30
N GLN A 168 1.09 -2.83 31.19
CA GLN A 168 1.87 -2.04 30.24
C GLN A 168 3.25 -2.68 30.17
N GLY A 169 3.49 -3.44 29.10
CA GLY A 169 4.74 -4.16 28.93
C GLY A 169 5.85 -3.13 29.08
N SER A 170 6.79 -3.40 30.00
CA SER A 170 7.94 -2.55 30.30
C SER A 170 8.43 -1.85 29.03
N GLY A 171 8.74 -0.55 29.04
CA GLY A 171 9.15 0.19 27.84
C GLY A 171 10.17 -0.57 26.97
N VAL A 172 11.05 -1.37 27.57
CA VAL A 172 11.97 -2.32 26.91
C VAL A 172 11.30 -3.26 25.89
N ARG A 173 10.13 -3.82 26.21
CA ARG A 173 9.39 -4.75 25.36
C ARG A 173 8.77 -4.05 24.16
N THR A 174 8.24 -2.84 24.36
CA THR A 174 7.72 -2.02 23.27
C THR A 174 8.86 -1.54 22.37
N LEU A 175 9.99 -1.15 22.95
CA LEU A 175 11.22 -0.82 22.22
C LEU A 175 11.73 -1.98 21.36
N MET A 176 11.72 -3.22 21.88
CA MET A 176 12.13 -4.41 21.10
C MET A 176 11.31 -4.62 19.82
N PHE A 177 10.08 -4.10 19.79
CA PHE A 177 9.22 -4.17 18.62
C PHE A 177 9.35 -2.94 17.74
N THR A 178 9.20 -1.73 18.29
CA THR A 178 9.20 -0.49 17.51
C THR A 178 10.56 -0.26 16.83
N LEU A 179 11.67 -0.69 17.44
CA LEU A 179 13.01 -0.46 16.89
C LEU A 179 13.27 -1.22 15.57
N PRO A 180 13.06 -2.55 15.45
CA PRO A 180 13.21 -3.25 14.18
C PRO A 180 12.36 -2.66 13.03
N LEU A 181 11.11 -2.29 13.30
CA LEU A 181 10.23 -1.69 12.30
C LEU A 181 10.76 -0.31 11.87
N LEU A 182 11.14 0.53 12.82
CA LEU A 182 11.73 1.83 12.54
C LEU A 182 13.05 1.69 11.76
N ILE A 183 13.94 0.78 12.15
CA ILE A 183 15.22 0.55 11.48
C ILE A 183 15.00 0.11 10.04
N THR A 184 14.09 -0.84 9.81
CA THR A 184 13.78 -1.33 8.45
C THR A 184 13.28 -0.20 7.55
N ASN A 185 12.38 0.63 8.09
CA ASN A 185 11.85 1.80 7.39
C ASN A 185 12.92 2.86 7.12
N LEU A 186 13.78 3.17 8.10
CA LEU A 186 14.88 4.12 7.95
C LEU A 186 15.90 3.62 6.92
N VAL A 187 16.34 2.36 7.01
CA VAL A 187 17.29 1.77 6.06
C VAL A 187 16.73 1.81 4.65
N SER A 188 15.48 1.41 4.45
CA SER A 188 14.83 1.49 3.14
C SER A 188 14.74 2.93 2.61
N THR A 189 14.33 3.87 3.46
CA THR A 189 14.22 5.30 3.11
C THR A 189 15.58 5.89 2.74
N LEU A 190 16.63 5.57 3.50
CA LEU A 190 18.00 6.00 3.20
C LEU A 190 18.51 5.40 1.89
N LEU A 191 18.24 4.12 1.61
CA LEU A 191 18.62 3.48 0.35
C LEU A 191 17.92 4.11 -0.86
N ILE A 192 16.65 4.50 -0.72
CA ILE A 192 15.91 5.26 -1.73
C ILE A 192 16.56 6.64 -1.93
N GLY A 193 16.87 7.35 -0.84
CA GLY A 193 17.54 8.65 -0.87
C GLY A 193 18.92 8.61 -1.53
N LEU A 194 19.73 7.60 -1.22
CA LEU A 194 21.03 7.39 -1.84
C LEU A 194 20.90 7.15 -3.35
N LYS A 195 19.86 6.43 -3.77
CA LYS A 195 19.61 6.20 -5.19
C LYS A 195 19.18 7.47 -5.91
N ILE A 196 18.38 8.32 -5.27
CA ILE A 196 18.02 9.64 -5.78
C ILE A 196 19.26 10.53 -5.94
N TRP A 197 20.17 10.48 -4.97
CA TRP A 197 21.43 11.21 -5.03
C TRP A 197 22.32 10.73 -6.19
N GLU A 198 22.47 9.43 -6.35
CA GLU A 198 23.19 8.82 -7.47
C GLU A 198 22.57 9.25 -8.81
N TYR A 199 21.24 9.18 -8.91
CA TYR A 199 20.50 9.60 -10.09
C TYR A 199 20.76 11.08 -10.42
N ARG A 200 20.67 11.97 -9.43
CA ARG A 200 20.94 13.40 -9.61
C ARG A 200 22.38 13.66 -10.04
N ARG A 201 23.36 12.98 -9.43
CA ARG A 201 24.79 13.18 -9.72
C ARG A 201 25.20 12.67 -11.10
N ASN A 202 24.66 11.52 -11.52
CA ASN A 202 25.13 10.83 -12.72
C ASN A 202 24.31 11.16 -13.98
N ILE A 203 23.06 11.60 -13.85
CA ILE A 203 22.10 11.65 -14.97
C ILE A 203 21.61 13.08 -15.29
N MET A 204 21.64 14.02 -14.34
CA MET A 204 21.16 15.40 -14.60
C MET A 204 22.09 16.27 -15.45
N SER A 205 23.25 15.80 -15.90
CA SER A 205 24.10 16.56 -16.83
C SER A 205 23.57 16.58 -18.28
N GLN A 206 22.57 15.76 -18.63
CA GLN A 206 21.98 15.68 -19.96
C GLN A 206 20.46 15.42 -19.87
N ILE A 207 19.66 16.50 -19.82
CA ILE A 207 18.25 16.44 -19.45
C ILE A 207 17.36 16.05 -20.65
N SER A 208 16.54 15.02 -20.44
CA SER A 208 15.36 14.65 -21.24
C SER A 208 14.14 14.62 -20.30
N ASN A 209 12.95 14.98 -20.79
CA ASN A 209 11.70 15.04 -20.02
C ASN A 209 11.33 13.72 -19.31
N SER A 210 11.79 12.57 -19.81
CA SER A 210 11.57 11.27 -19.14
C SER A 210 12.41 11.13 -17.87
N ARG A 211 13.60 11.74 -17.83
CA ARG A 211 14.53 11.62 -16.70
C ARG A 211 14.12 12.47 -15.50
N THR A 212 13.53 13.64 -15.73
CA THR A 212 12.99 14.49 -14.66
C THR A 212 11.78 13.84 -13.97
N ARG A 213 11.00 13.03 -14.70
CA ARG A 213 9.85 12.32 -14.13
C ARG A 213 10.23 11.22 -13.14
N VAL A 214 11.13 10.32 -13.53
CA VAL A 214 11.61 9.25 -12.64
C VAL A 214 12.14 9.84 -11.34
N PHE A 215 12.87 10.95 -11.43
CA PHE A 215 13.34 11.70 -10.27
C PHE A 215 12.20 12.20 -9.37
N ASN A 216 11.17 12.83 -9.95
CA ASN A 216 10.02 13.32 -9.19
C ASN A 216 9.28 12.18 -8.47
N ILE A 217 9.07 11.03 -9.14
CA ILE A 217 8.44 9.86 -8.51
C ILE A 217 9.25 9.38 -7.31
N LEU A 218 10.56 9.23 -7.48
CA LEU A 218 11.44 8.79 -6.40
C LEU A 218 11.43 9.79 -5.24
N LEU A 219 11.35 11.08 -5.53
CA LEU A 219 11.27 12.13 -4.52
C LEU A 219 9.98 12.05 -3.71
N ILE A 220 8.82 11.87 -4.35
CA ILE A 220 7.55 11.71 -3.63
C ILE A 220 7.55 10.39 -2.82
N LEU A 221 8.13 9.31 -3.35
CA LEU A 221 8.30 8.07 -2.61
C LEU A 221 9.20 8.24 -1.37
N LEU A 222 10.26 9.04 -1.48
CA LEU A 222 11.12 9.39 -0.36
C LEU A 222 10.36 10.21 0.69
N GLU A 223 9.62 11.23 0.26
CA GLU A 223 8.86 12.12 1.13
C GLU A 223 7.80 11.36 1.94
N SER A 224 7.00 10.52 1.28
CA SER A 224 6.01 9.67 1.94
C SER A 224 6.63 8.65 2.91
N SER A 225 7.81 8.12 2.60
CA SER A 225 8.53 7.17 3.48
C SER A 225 9.17 7.89 4.69
N ALA A 226 9.64 9.12 4.51
CA ALA A 226 10.13 9.95 5.59
C ALA A 226 9.01 10.30 6.58
N LEU A 227 7.82 10.66 6.07
CA LEU A 227 6.64 10.87 6.91
C LEU A 227 6.30 9.61 7.71
N TYR A 228 6.35 8.43 7.08
CA TYR A 228 6.12 7.17 7.77
C TYR A 228 7.14 6.91 8.91
N CYS A 229 8.43 7.19 8.66
CA CYS A 229 9.46 7.10 9.71
C CYS A 229 9.21 8.08 10.87
N ILE A 230 8.73 9.30 10.58
CA ILE A 230 8.40 10.30 11.62
C ILE A 230 7.28 9.77 12.52
N PHE A 231 6.23 9.17 11.96
CA PHE A 231 5.17 8.55 12.76
C PHE A 231 5.73 7.46 13.68
N TRP A 232 6.59 6.56 13.19
CA TRP A 232 7.24 5.55 14.03
C TRP A 232 8.09 6.15 15.15
N ILE A 233 8.80 7.26 14.89
CA ILE A 233 9.55 8.00 15.92
C ILE A 233 8.59 8.58 16.97
N LEU A 234 7.46 9.17 16.56
CA LEU A 234 6.46 9.68 17.50
C LEU A 234 5.87 8.56 18.37
N ALA A 235 5.58 7.39 17.80
CA ALA A 235 5.19 6.21 18.57
C ALA A 235 6.27 5.83 19.59
N LEU A 236 7.54 5.78 19.17
CA LEU A 236 8.66 5.48 20.06
C LEU A 236 8.71 6.46 21.24
N LEU A 237 8.62 7.77 20.97
CA LEU A 237 8.62 8.81 22.00
C LEU A 237 7.41 8.71 22.95
N GLY A 238 6.23 8.35 22.42
CA GLY A 238 5.03 8.10 23.22
C GLY A 238 5.21 6.92 24.17
N THR A 239 5.79 5.83 23.68
CA THR A 239 6.01 4.61 24.48
C THR A 239 7.06 4.75 25.56
N LEU A 240 8.03 5.66 25.37
CA LEU A 240 9.01 6.00 26.41
C LEU A 240 8.38 6.81 27.57
N GLY A 241 7.20 7.41 27.37
CA GLY A 241 6.47 8.14 28.41
C GLY A 241 7.16 9.44 28.88
N THR A 242 8.25 9.85 28.24
CA THR A 242 9.05 11.01 28.68
C THR A 242 8.65 12.32 28.01
N VAL A 243 7.88 12.27 26.91
CA VAL A 243 7.63 13.45 26.06
C VAL A 243 6.15 13.82 25.96
N PHE A 244 5.27 12.83 25.87
CA PHE A 244 3.84 13.05 25.62
C PHE A 244 2.99 12.73 26.85
N SER A 245 1.84 13.40 26.97
CA SER A 245 0.85 13.05 28.00
C SER A 245 0.23 11.67 27.70
N PRO A 246 -0.30 10.95 28.71
CA PRO A 246 -0.94 9.64 28.48
C PRO A 246 -2.03 9.67 27.40
N VAL A 247 -2.80 10.75 27.35
CA VAL A 247 -3.85 10.98 26.34
C VAL A 247 -3.25 11.14 24.94
N ALA A 248 -2.15 11.90 24.81
CA ALA A 248 -1.47 12.07 23.54
C ALA A 248 -0.78 10.77 23.08
N THR A 249 -0.20 10.01 24.01
CA THR A 249 0.38 8.70 23.72
C THR A 249 -0.68 7.73 23.20
N ALA A 250 -1.85 7.67 23.83
CA ALA A 250 -2.97 6.86 23.37
C ALA A 250 -3.41 7.25 21.95
N ALA A 251 -3.60 8.56 21.68
CA ALA A 251 -3.91 9.05 20.35
C ALA A 251 -2.89 8.63 19.28
N ILE A 252 -1.59 8.72 19.61
CA ILE A 252 -0.51 8.33 18.70
C ILE A 252 -0.55 6.82 18.46
N MET A 253 -0.66 6.01 19.52
CA MET A 253 -0.65 4.55 19.41
C MET A 253 -1.88 4.02 18.67
N GLY A 254 -3.08 4.49 19.00
CA GLY A 254 -4.31 4.15 18.29
C GLY A 254 -4.26 4.51 16.80
N SER A 255 -3.55 5.59 16.43
CA SER A 255 -3.40 5.96 15.01
C SER A 255 -2.45 5.07 14.19
N MET A 256 -1.49 4.39 14.82
CA MET A 256 -0.39 3.68 14.13
C MET A 256 -0.83 2.59 13.14
N PRO A 257 -1.78 1.69 13.49
CA PRO A 257 -2.28 0.67 12.56
C PRO A 257 -2.80 1.28 11.26
N TYR A 258 -3.54 2.37 11.37
CA TYR A 258 -4.17 3.05 10.24
C TYR A 258 -3.15 3.80 9.39
N VAL A 259 -2.22 4.55 10.01
CA VAL A 259 -1.12 5.20 9.27
C VAL A 259 -0.33 4.16 8.47
N THR A 260 -0.07 3.00 9.09
CA THR A 260 0.65 1.91 8.44
C THR A 260 -0.12 1.31 7.27
N SER A 261 -1.43 1.23 7.35
CA SER A 261 -2.29 0.75 6.26
C SER A 261 -2.54 1.80 5.18
N ILE A 262 -2.58 3.10 5.51
CA ILE A 262 -2.76 4.21 4.56
C ILE A 262 -1.54 4.33 3.64
N TYR A 263 -0.35 4.16 4.22
CA TYR A 263 0.90 4.40 3.52
C TYR A 263 1.08 3.60 2.21
N PRO A 264 0.88 2.26 2.17
CA PRO A 264 0.93 1.50 0.93
C PRO A 264 -0.06 1.98 -0.13
N ILE A 265 -1.23 2.49 0.28
CA ILE A 265 -2.28 2.96 -0.62
C ILE A 265 -1.88 4.30 -1.24
N VAL A 266 -1.29 5.20 -0.46
CA VAL A 266 -0.74 6.47 -0.98
C VAL A 266 0.35 6.17 -2.00
N VAL A 267 1.27 5.27 -1.67
CA VAL A 267 2.33 4.84 -2.60
C VAL A 267 1.75 4.22 -3.86
N LEU A 268 0.72 3.39 -3.74
CA LEU A 268 0.00 2.81 -4.87
C LEU A 268 -0.62 3.89 -5.76
N ILE A 269 -1.32 4.87 -5.18
CA ILE A 269 -1.95 5.97 -5.91
C ILE A 269 -0.89 6.78 -6.66
N LEU A 270 0.24 7.09 -6.02
CA LEU A 270 1.33 7.85 -6.63
C LEU A 270 1.97 7.12 -7.81
N VAL A 271 2.32 5.85 -7.61
CA VAL A 271 2.89 4.99 -8.66
C VAL A 271 1.89 4.75 -9.79
N THR A 272 0.60 4.72 -9.46
CA THR A 272 -0.42 4.64 -10.48
C THR A 272 -0.51 5.96 -11.23
N LEU A 273 -0.93 7.07 -10.65
CA LEU A 273 -1.16 8.36 -11.31
C LEU A 273 -0.08 8.75 -12.33
N ASP A 274 1.20 8.54 -12.03
CA ASP A 274 2.29 8.81 -12.98
C ASP A 274 2.15 8.09 -14.34
N LYS A 275 1.66 6.85 -14.34
CA LYS A 275 1.39 6.11 -15.59
C LYS A 275 0.25 6.73 -16.41
N ASN A 276 -0.65 7.55 -15.84
CA ASN A 276 -1.81 8.13 -16.56
C ASN A 276 -1.38 9.27 -17.49
N ASP A 277 -0.45 10.12 -17.06
CA ASP A 277 0.11 11.19 -17.92
C ASP A 277 0.73 10.65 -19.22
N HIS A 278 1.05 9.34 -19.26
CA HIS A 278 1.72 8.69 -20.37
C HIS A 278 0.76 8.00 -21.33
N GLY A 279 -0.30 7.37 -20.83
CA GLY A 279 -1.29 6.70 -21.66
C GLY A 279 -2.12 7.67 -22.49
N SER A 280 -2.41 8.86 -21.96
CA SER A 280 -3.13 9.92 -22.67
C SER A 280 -2.24 10.66 -23.69
N THR A 281 -0.98 10.93 -23.36
CA THR A 281 -0.07 11.68 -24.26
C THR A 281 0.33 10.88 -25.51
N ILE A 282 0.45 9.54 -25.40
CA ILE A 282 0.81 8.70 -26.55
C ILE A 282 -0.36 8.54 -27.54
N GLN A 283 -1.62 8.64 -27.10
CA GLN A 283 -2.76 8.61 -28.03
C GLN A 283 -2.91 9.90 -28.84
N THR A 284 -2.56 11.06 -28.28
CA THR A 284 -2.69 12.35 -28.98
C THR A 284 -1.62 12.54 -30.07
N ALA A 285 -0.44 11.93 -29.92
CA ALA A 285 0.66 12.02 -30.89
C ALA A 285 0.44 11.23 -32.20
N ASN A 286 -0.55 10.33 -32.23
CA ASN A 286 -0.85 9.50 -33.41
C ASN A 286 -1.95 10.06 -34.32
N THR A 287 -2.46 11.25 -34.03
CA THR A 287 -3.44 11.93 -34.89
C THR A 287 -2.72 12.75 -35.97
N THR A 288 -2.26 12.05 -37.02
CA THR A 288 -2.01 12.52 -38.40
C THR A 288 -1.67 14.01 -38.59
N ILE A 289 -0.36 14.32 -38.67
CA ILE A 289 0.12 15.50 -39.41
C ILE A 289 0.10 15.13 -40.91
N ARG A 290 -0.92 15.57 -41.65
CA ARG A 290 -0.93 15.52 -43.12
C ARG A 290 -0.14 16.72 -43.64
N PHE A 291 1.07 16.49 -44.15
CA PHE A 291 1.77 17.47 -44.98
C PHE A 291 1.20 17.43 -46.40
N ASN A 292 0.59 18.54 -46.83
CA ASN A 292 0.18 18.75 -48.22
C ASN A 292 1.45 19.04 -49.05
N SER A 293 1.74 18.20 -50.05
CA SER A 293 2.86 18.43 -50.98
C SER A 293 2.46 19.46 -52.03
N PRO A 294 3.32 20.44 -52.40
CA PRO A 294 3.01 21.43 -53.42
C PRO A 294 3.09 20.81 -54.82
N GLY A 295 1.93 20.69 -55.47
CA GLY A 295 1.83 20.26 -56.87
C GLY A 295 2.42 21.31 -57.81
N THR A 296 3.46 20.89 -58.52
CA THR A 296 4.09 21.54 -59.66
C THR A 296 3.07 21.95 -60.72
N ILE A 297 3.20 23.20 -61.18
CA ILE A 297 2.52 23.75 -62.37
C ILE A 297 3.06 23.02 -63.60
N ALA A 298 2.19 22.32 -64.33
CA ALA A 298 2.45 21.93 -65.71
C ALA A 298 1.17 22.09 -66.53
N SER A 299 1.22 23.09 -67.40
CA SER A 299 0.26 23.42 -68.45
C SER A 299 0.10 22.26 -69.43
N THR A 300 -1.13 21.96 -69.88
CA THR A 300 -1.30 21.20 -71.13
C THR A 300 -2.53 21.69 -71.90
N THR A 301 -2.24 22.13 -73.12
CA THR A 301 -3.14 22.61 -74.16
C THR A 301 -3.75 21.43 -74.94
N VAL A 302 -4.92 21.72 -75.51
CA VAL A 302 -5.87 20.99 -76.37
C VAL A 302 -5.31 20.12 -77.53
N ASN A 303 -6.04 19.01 -77.80
CA ASN A 303 -6.29 18.21 -79.05
C ASN A 303 -6.11 16.69 -78.78
N GLY A 304 -6.89 15.70 -79.25
CA GLY A 304 -8.04 15.61 -80.15
C GLY A 304 -8.10 14.19 -80.78
N SER A 305 -9.29 13.55 -80.77
CA SER A 305 -9.78 12.45 -81.64
C SER A 305 -9.53 10.94 -81.34
N GLY A 306 -10.66 10.18 -81.38
CA GLY A 306 -10.85 8.78 -81.84
C GLY A 306 -10.32 7.64 -80.96
N THR A 307 -10.96 6.47 -80.73
CA THR A 307 -12.15 5.81 -81.28
C THR A 307 -12.52 4.60 -80.40
N HIS A 308 -13.83 4.40 -80.20
CA HIS A 308 -14.61 3.14 -80.14
C HIS A 308 -14.30 1.95 -79.18
N VAL A 309 -15.41 1.26 -78.84
CA VAL A 309 -15.73 0.45 -77.64
C VAL A 309 -15.63 -1.10 -77.89
N PRO A 310 -16.15 -2.03 -77.05
CA PRO A 310 -15.43 -3.00 -76.20
C PRO A 310 -15.64 -4.49 -76.60
N GLN A 311 -15.05 -5.47 -75.88
CA GLN A 311 -15.59 -6.85 -75.83
C GLN A 311 -15.15 -7.68 -74.62
N SER A 312 -15.98 -8.69 -74.32
CA SER A 312 -16.31 -9.36 -73.06
C SER A 312 -15.49 -10.65 -72.75
N PRO A 313 -15.79 -11.40 -71.67
CA PRO A 313 -14.87 -12.36 -71.02
C PRO A 313 -15.01 -13.80 -71.50
N LEU A 314 -14.02 -14.66 -71.20
CA LEU A 314 -14.13 -16.11 -71.38
C LEU A 314 -13.40 -16.90 -70.27
N ARG A 315 -14.12 -17.93 -69.82
CA ARG A 315 -13.88 -18.87 -68.73
C ARG A 315 -13.73 -20.27 -69.35
N THR A 316 -12.70 -21.03 -68.96
CA THR A 316 -12.58 -22.52 -69.07
C THR A 316 -11.27 -22.91 -68.36
N GLN A 317 -11.18 -23.67 -67.26
CA GLN A 317 -11.66 -25.01 -66.84
C GLN A 317 -10.64 -26.16 -67.08
N LYS A 318 -10.20 -26.78 -65.96
CA LYS A 318 -9.64 -28.15 -65.72
C LYS A 318 -8.31 -28.53 -66.41
N ARG A 319 -7.36 -29.25 -65.78
CA ARG A 319 -7.49 -30.62 -65.21
C ARG A 319 -6.26 -31.03 -64.37
N ASN A 320 -6.51 -32.02 -63.50
CA ASN A 320 -5.80 -32.62 -62.36
C ASN A 320 -4.49 -33.41 -62.59
N HIS A 321 -3.73 -33.63 -61.50
CA HIS A 321 -3.12 -34.91 -61.03
C HIS A 321 -2.77 -34.75 -59.51
N THR A 322 -3.44 -35.38 -58.52
CA THR A 322 -3.18 -36.69 -57.84
C THR A 322 -1.72 -36.87 -57.42
N GLU A 323 -1.33 -37.04 -56.15
CA GLU A 323 -1.54 -38.23 -55.29
C GLU A 323 -1.48 -37.97 -53.76
N ASP A 324 -2.13 -38.89 -53.04
CA ASP A 324 -2.35 -39.04 -51.60
C ASP A 324 -1.10 -39.43 -50.77
N TYR A 325 -1.11 -39.12 -49.46
CA TYR A 325 -1.09 -40.15 -48.40
C TYR A 325 -1.61 -39.59 -47.06
N SER A 326 -2.49 -40.39 -46.45
CA SER A 326 -3.12 -40.32 -45.12
C SER A 326 -2.09 -40.45 -43.98
N SER A 327 -2.33 -40.29 -42.66
CA SER A 327 -3.50 -40.54 -41.80
C SER A 327 -3.12 -40.20 -40.33
N THR A 328 -4.08 -39.70 -39.52
CA THR A 328 -4.43 -40.01 -38.09
C THR A 328 -3.33 -40.42 -37.08
N SER A 329 -3.37 -40.15 -35.76
CA SER A 329 -4.45 -39.86 -34.80
C SER A 329 -3.84 -39.46 -33.45
N SER A 330 -4.67 -38.84 -32.61
CA SER A 330 -4.73 -38.85 -31.12
C SER A 330 -3.76 -39.75 -30.33
N GLU A 331 -3.24 -39.27 -29.18
CA GLU A 331 -3.68 -39.70 -27.84
C GLU A 331 -3.04 -38.89 -26.69
N LYS A 332 -3.76 -38.91 -25.56
CA LYS A 332 -3.53 -38.32 -24.24
C LYS A 332 -2.19 -38.73 -23.60
N ILE A 333 -1.59 -37.84 -22.81
CA ILE A 333 -1.44 -37.92 -21.33
C ILE A 333 -1.46 -36.48 -20.81
#